data_AF-A0A1B8C937-F1
#
_entry.id   AF-A0A1B8C937-F1
#
_cell.length_a   1.000
_cell.length_b   1.000
_cell.length_c   1.000
_cell.angle_alpha   90.00
_cell.angle_beta   90.00
_cell.angle_gamma   90.00
#
_symmetry.space_group_name_H-M   'P 1'
#
loop_
_entity.id
_entity.type
_entity.pdbx_description
1 polymer ?
#
loop_
_entity_poly.entity_id
_entity_poly.type
_entity_poly.pdbx_seq_one_letter_code
_entity_poly.pdbx_strand_id
1 'polypeptide(L)'
;MEAPMWGVGTIRSQLRESIDSLYRLCEVPEAPTKNPINPEPDETRRLTFLQEKDIASNLAFLSATSDDNLKIMAVCVEEHKNGEGITIRIASNSGDLLAVKDGFVNVGGILEQAARRGNSEIEDIETLFRQVVVLDMDRILSRLRSRHSKSTKQPFIMQLHNAISDKSFKTTVNLTNGIGDLKVLFTKLENIPNVKADIGLAHSLIRDILTQAYQLISPTDLSLLLKDLKMDPTLKTHLANTLGKISRYYSAASFLIGAARNKKCRVFHTVIIETFQIDVPPSLQKGYIKVHAEIQLLFFYELNPHLPRPRIICSSKSACYLCNLFFSLHGVFHIRRSHGRIYDKWILPDWLSIPEPRRAELGVLATRLDAALKAKIQEGCDKHKNPIESVLSIPRPWTPSTILTASSLSSTSTIRPHPPLRLEGSLDGALSQLSSMPPTPPRTPPAHTPYISEAADRVEFPTTTTHSLTITPAQLPYSQFITATTPPLLLLLDNPRLTLDFDFRLASPCRLVLTQVDDVTAPVVDGEFRTVDIEDIPIEAEMQVSRLRGSGKEVKFQLRDGGKGGVCVAVIWGRL
;
A
#
# COMPACT_ATOMS: atom_id res chain seq x y z
N MET A 1 -34.00 -5.04 11.68
CA MET A 1 -32.94 -6.07 11.72
C MET A 1 -31.77 -5.58 10.90
N GLU A 2 -30.53 -5.76 11.37
CA GLU A 2 -29.34 -5.41 10.58
C GLU A 2 -29.24 -6.35 9.37
N ALA A 3 -28.88 -5.81 8.21
CA ALA A 3 -28.74 -6.61 6.99
C ALA A 3 -27.47 -7.49 7.03
N PRO A 4 -27.48 -8.67 6.41
CA PRO A 4 -26.28 -9.50 6.26
C PRO A 4 -25.15 -8.76 5.53
N MET A 5 -23.90 -9.01 5.93
CA MET A 5 -22.74 -8.47 5.25
C MET A 5 -22.72 -8.98 3.81
N TRP A 6 -22.75 -8.04 2.84
CA TRP A 6 -22.87 -8.35 1.40
C TRP A 6 -24.07 -9.25 1.02
N GLY A 7 -25.15 -9.19 1.79
CA GLY A 7 -26.44 -9.80 1.45
C GLY A 7 -26.60 -11.27 1.83
N VAL A 8 -25.58 -11.94 2.38
CA VAL A 8 -25.67 -13.36 2.79
C VAL A 8 -24.94 -13.63 4.11
N GLY A 9 -25.53 -14.47 4.95
CA GLY A 9 -24.85 -15.09 6.09
C GLY A 9 -24.77 -14.18 7.33
N THR A 10 -23.55 -13.85 7.75
CA THR A 10 -23.27 -13.17 9.02
C THR A 10 -23.58 -11.67 8.93
N ILE A 11 -24.21 -11.11 9.97
CA ILE A 11 -24.39 -9.66 10.11
C ILE A 11 -23.19 -9.03 10.85
N ARG A 12 -22.93 -7.75 10.62
CA ARG A 12 -21.78 -7.03 11.19
C ARG A 12 -21.72 -7.09 12.71
N SER A 13 -22.85 -6.91 13.40
CA SER A 13 -22.91 -6.99 14.88
C SER A 13 -22.50 -8.35 15.44
N GLN A 14 -22.85 -9.46 14.76
CA GLN A 14 -22.45 -10.81 15.15
C GLN A 14 -20.94 -11.01 15.01
N LEU A 15 -20.37 -10.65 13.86
CA LEU A 15 -18.92 -10.74 13.65
C LEU A 15 -18.16 -9.88 14.68
N ARG A 16 -18.71 -8.70 14.98
CA ARG A 16 -18.17 -7.79 15.99
C ARG A 16 -18.16 -8.41 17.38
N GLU A 17 -19.27 -9.04 17.78
CA GLU A 17 -19.38 -9.74 19.06
C GLU A 17 -18.36 -10.88 19.18
N SER A 18 -18.15 -11.65 18.12
CA SER A 18 -17.13 -12.70 18.07
C SER A 18 -15.70 -12.14 18.23
N ILE A 19 -15.38 -11.04 17.53
CA ILE A 19 -14.08 -10.35 17.67
C ILE A 19 -13.88 -9.84 19.10
N ASP A 20 -14.86 -9.12 19.65
CA ASP A 20 -14.77 -8.53 20.98
C ASP A 20 -14.69 -9.62 22.07
N SER A 21 -15.38 -10.76 21.87
CA SER A 21 -15.32 -11.92 22.77
C SER A 21 -13.96 -12.60 22.74
N LEU A 22 -13.39 -12.85 21.56
CA LEU A 22 -12.05 -13.43 21.45
C LEU A 22 -10.99 -12.47 22.01
N TYR A 23 -11.12 -11.16 21.76
CA TYR A 23 -10.23 -10.15 22.32
C TYR A 23 -10.23 -10.16 23.86
N ARG A 24 -11.41 -10.22 24.49
CA ARG A 24 -11.54 -10.32 25.96
C ARG A 24 -10.96 -11.63 26.51
N LEU A 25 -11.09 -12.72 25.77
CA LEU A 25 -10.51 -14.01 26.15
C LEU A 25 -8.98 -13.99 26.03
N CYS A 26 -8.44 -13.43 24.94
CA CYS A 26 -7.03 -13.48 24.60
C CYS A 26 -6.63 -12.41 23.57
N GLU A 27 -5.72 -11.50 23.96
CA GLU A 27 -5.21 -10.48 23.03
C GLU A 27 -4.26 -11.04 21.96
N VAL A 28 -3.69 -12.23 22.18
CA VAL A 28 -2.75 -12.87 21.25
C VAL A 28 -3.17 -14.33 21.01
N PRO A 29 -4.18 -14.56 20.14
CA PRO A 29 -4.69 -15.89 19.78
C PRO A 29 -3.66 -16.89 19.27
N GLU A 30 -2.60 -16.38 18.64
CA GLU A 30 -1.56 -17.20 18.01
C GLU A 30 -0.17 -16.62 18.26
N ALA A 31 0.83 -17.50 18.36
CA ALA A 31 2.22 -17.07 18.34
C ALA A 31 2.58 -16.43 16.98
N PRO A 32 3.63 -15.58 16.91
CA PRO A 32 4.05 -14.98 15.65
C PRO A 32 4.55 -15.99 14.61
N THR A 33 3.77 -16.21 13.56
CA THR A 33 4.01 -17.22 12.52
C THR A 33 4.46 -16.61 11.20
N LYS A 34 5.30 -17.32 10.44
CA LYS A 34 5.56 -17.04 9.02
C LYS A 34 4.55 -17.82 8.20
N ASN A 35 3.94 -17.19 7.21
CA ASN A 35 3.01 -17.89 6.34
C ASN A 35 3.78 -18.66 5.27
N PRO A 36 3.36 -19.90 4.94
CA PRO A 36 3.97 -20.67 3.87
C PRO A 36 3.79 -19.93 2.53
N ILE A 37 4.82 -20.02 1.69
CA ILE A 37 4.87 -19.40 0.37
C ILE A 37 5.08 -20.55 -0.61
N ASN A 38 4.01 -20.96 -1.28
CA ASN A 38 4.02 -21.98 -2.33
C ASN A 38 3.47 -21.38 -3.64
N PRO A 39 4.16 -20.41 -4.25
CA PRO A 39 3.70 -19.79 -5.48
C PRO A 39 3.96 -20.75 -6.64
N GLU A 40 2.91 -21.07 -7.38
CA GLU A 40 3.07 -21.71 -8.68
C GLU A 40 3.81 -20.76 -9.64
N PRO A 41 4.70 -21.27 -10.50
CA PRO A 41 5.30 -20.46 -11.54
C PRO A 41 4.20 -19.93 -12.47
N ASP A 42 4.21 -18.61 -12.67
CA ASP A 42 3.30 -17.94 -13.60
C ASP A 42 4.15 -17.34 -14.73
N GLU A 43 4.21 -18.06 -15.86
CA GLU A 43 4.99 -17.67 -17.03
C GLU A 43 4.50 -16.37 -17.69
N THR A 44 3.29 -15.90 -17.32
CA THR A 44 2.74 -14.64 -17.83
C THR A 44 3.32 -13.41 -17.11
N ARG A 45 4.03 -13.61 -15.99
CA ARG A 45 4.58 -12.54 -15.14
C ARG A 45 6.05 -12.29 -15.45
N ARG A 46 6.46 -11.01 -15.45
CA ARG A 46 7.87 -10.60 -15.53
C ARG A 46 8.56 -10.73 -14.17
N LEU A 47 7.83 -10.51 -13.08
CA LEU A 47 8.36 -10.71 -11.74
C LEU A 47 8.08 -12.14 -11.28
N THR A 48 9.11 -12.81 -10.78
CA THR A 48 8.89 -13.97 -9.91
C THR A 48 8.18 -13.53 -8.63
N PHE A 49 7.46 -14.45 -7.98
CA PHE A 49 6.81 -14.14 -6.71
C PHE A 49 7.77 -13.56 -5.66
N LEU A 50 9.00 -14.10 -5.59
CA LEU A 50 10.00 -13.62 -4.63
C LEU A 50 10.45 -12.18 -4.93
N GLN A 51 10.59 -11.83 -6.20
CA GLN A 51 10.91 -10.46 -6.62
C GLN A 51 9.78 -9.49 -6.29
N GLU A 52 8.52 -9.84 -6.61
CA GLU A 52 7.35 -9.04 -6.25
C GLU A 52 7.27 -8.82 -4.73
N LYS A 53 7.47 -9.89 -3.95
CA LYS A 53 7.51 -9.85 -2.49
C LYS A 53 8.60 -8.90 -1.99
N ASP A 54 9.82 -9.01 -2.49
CA ASP A 54 10.95 -8.23 -1.98
C ASP A 54 10.86 -6.76 -2.40
N ILE A 55 10.36 -6.47 -3.61
CA ILE A 55 10.02 -5.10 -4.04
C ILE A 55 8.94 -4.52 -3.10
N ALA A 56 7.78 -5.17 -2.99
CA ALA A 56 6.67 -4.69 -2.16
C ALA A 56 7.07 -4.55 -0.68
N SER A 57 7.91 -5.45 -0.15
CA SER A 57 8.39 -5.40 1.23
C SER A 57 9.37 -4.26 1.50
N ASN A 58 10.24 -3.92 0.54
CA ASN A 58 11.12 -2.77 0.68
C ASN A 58 10.33 -1.46 0.57
N LEU A 59 9.41 -1.37 -0.39
CA LEU A 59 8.51 -0.21 -0.52
C LEU A 59 7.61 -0.05 0.71
N ALA A 60 7.04 -1.12 1.26
CA ALA A 60 6.25 -1.07 2.49
C ALA A 60 7.06 -0.56 3.69
N PHE A 61 8.33 -0.94 3.79
CA PHE A 61 9.23 -0.43 4.83
C PHE A 61 9.46 1.08 4.70
N LEU A 62 9.73 1.56 3.49
CA LEU A 62 9.99 2.97 3.16
C LEU A 62 8.74 3.85 3.19
N SER A 63 7.55 3.27 2.99
CA SER A 63 6.28 4.03 3.00
C SER A 63 5.85 4.48 4.39
N ALA A 64 6.33 3.81 5.43
CA ALA A 64 5.99 4.15 6.80
C ALA A 64 6.89 5.30 7.26
N THR A 65 6.48 6.55 7.02
CA THR A 65 7.28 7.75 7.32
C THR A 65 7.20 8.22 8.77
N SER A 66 6.41 7.53 9.60
CA SER A 66 6.21 7.84 11.02
C SER A 66 6.65 6.68 11.91
N ASP A 67 7.06 7.00 13.14
CA ASP A 67 7.27 6.01 14.21
C ASP A 67 6.00 5.76 15.05
N ASP A 68 4.87 6.40 14.68
CA ASP A 68 3.56 6.08 15.23
C ASP A 68 3.23 4.61 14.96
N ASN A 69 3.16 3.82 16.04
CA ASN A 69 2.86 2.41 15.97
C ASN A 69 1.42 2.12 15.50
N LEU A 70 0.54 3.12 15.49
CA LEU A 70 -0.82 3.03 14.99
C LEU A 70 -0.93 3.37 13.50
N LYS A 71 0.08 4.04 12.90
CA LYS A 71 0.12 4.34 11.46
C LYS A 71 0.84 3.23 10.70
N ILE A 72 0.06 2.24 10.27
CA ILE A 72 0.54 1.09 9.49
C ILE A 72 0.35 1.38 8.01
N MET A 73 1.35 1.01 7.23
CA MET A 73 1.32 1.12 5.77
C MET A 73 1.31 -0.27 5.17
N ALA A 74 0.53 -0.46 4.10
CA ALA A 74 0.56 -1.64 3.26
C ALA A 74 0.88 -1.21 1.83
N VAL A 75 1.66 -2.04 1.13
CA VAL A 75 2.08 -1.84 -0.26
C VAL A 75 1.95 -3.15 -1.03
N CYS A 76 1.49 -3.03 -2.26
CA CYS A 76 1.59 -4.08 -3.28
C CYS A 76 2.06 -3.46 -4.59
N VAL A 77 2.48 -4.31 -5.54
CA VAL A 77 2.93 -3.86 -6.85
C VAL A 77 2.22 -4.62 -7.97
N GLU A 78 1.79 -3.89 -8.98
CA GLU A 78 1.05 -4.41 -10.13
C GLU A 78 1.93 -4.29 -11.38
N GLU A 79 2.15 -5.39 -12.09
CA GLU A 79 2.81 -5.32 -13.40
C GLU A 79 1.83 -4.78 -14.44
N HIS A 80 2.27 -3.80 -15.23
CA HIS A 80 1.49 -3.31 -16.36
C HIS A 80 1.41 -4.39 -17.44
N LYS A 81 0.30 -4.41 -18.20
CA LYS A 81 0.06 -5.42 -19.23
C LYS A 81 1.11 -5.43 -20.35
N ASN A 82 1.75 -4.30 -20.61
CA ASN A 82 2.86 -4.20 -21.57
C ASN A 82 4.18 -4.79 -21.06
N GLY A 83 4.28 -5.12 -19.76
CA GLY A 83 5.49 -5.63 -19.12
C GLY A 83 6.60 -4.59 -18.92
N GLU A 84 6.34 -3.32 -19.22
CA GLU A 84 7.29 -2.21 -19.14
C GLU A 84 6.90 -1.16 -18.08
N GLY A 85 5.96 -1.49 -17.21
CA GLY A 85 5.59 -0.61 -16.10
C GLY A 85 5.12 -1.34 -14.87
N ILE A 86 5.08 -0.59 -13.77
CA ILE A 86 4.69 -1.06 -12.44
C ILE A 86 3.83 0.00 -11.77
N THR A 87 2.72 -0.41 -11.18
CA THR A 87 1.94 0.44 -10.27
C THR A 87 2.27 0.05 -8.84
N ILE A 88 2.78 0.99 -8.05
CA ILE A 88 3.01 0.84 -6.62
C ILE A 88 1.79 1.41 -5.91
N ARG A 89 1.02 0.52 -5.27
CA ARG A 89 -0.21 0.92 -4.56
C ARG A 89 0.00 0.89 -3.05
N ILE A 90 -0.32 2.00 -2.40
CA ILE A 90 -0.08 2.23 -0.99
C ILE A 90 -1.40 2.47 -0.26
N ALA A 91 -1.61 1.83 0.88
CA ALA A 91 -2.70 2.13 1.79
C ALA A 91 -2.19 2.37 3.21
N SER A 92 -2.96 3.10 4.02
CA SER A 92 -2.71 3.22 5.45
C SER A 92 -3.99 3.07 6.26
N ASN A 93 -3.87 2.44 7.42
CA ASN A 93 -4.98 2.33 8.38
C ASN A 93 -5.31 3.67 9.07
N SER A 94 -4.50 4.71 8.89
CA SER A 94 -4.76 6.04 9.47
C SER A 94 -3.93 7.16 8.84
N GLY A 95 -4.42 8.38 9.04
CA GLY A 95 -3.76 9.61 8.61
C GLY A 95 -3.87 9.85 7.11
N ASP A 96 -3.34 10.99 6.70
CA ASP A 96 -3.26 11.36 5.29
C ASP A 96 -2.06 10.66 4.61
N LEU A 97 -2.27 10.34 3.34
CA LEU A 97 -1.32 9.70 2.43
C LEU A 97 -0.68 10.68 1.44
N LEU A 98 -1.12 11.94 1.34
CA LEU A 98 -0.59 12.90 0.36
C LEU A 98 0.94 13.06 0.43
N ALA A 99 1.50 13.35 1.61
CA ALA A 99 2.94 13.51 1.77
C ALA A 99 3.74 12.23 1.41
N VAL A 100 3.17 11.06 1.71
CA VAL A 100 3.78 9.76 1.34
C VAL A 100 3.71 9.56 -0.17
N LYS A 101 2.58 9.91 -0.79
CA LYS A 101 2.39 9.85 -2.25
C LYS A 101 3.42 10.73 -2.97
N ASP A 102 3.53 11.99 -2.58
CA ASP A 102 4.47 12.94 -3.20
C ASP A 102 5.92 12.47 -3.05
N GLY A 103 6.28 11.98 -1.85
CA GLY A 103 7.57 11.35 -1.61
C GLY A 103 7.83 10.14 -2.50
N PHE A 104 6.83 9.28 -2.70
CA PHE A 104 6.93 8.10 -3.54
C PHE A 104 6.91 8.41 -5.04
N VAL A 105 6.28 9.51 -5.47
CA VAL A 105 6.38 9.99 -6.87
C VAL A 105 7.83 10.29 -7.20
N ASN A 106 8.56 10.97 -6.30
CA ASN A 106 9.99 11.20 -6.45
C ASN A 106 10.80 9.89 -6.46
N VAL A 107 10.47 8.94 -5.57
CA VAL A 107 11.08 7.59 -5.58
C VAL A 107 10.84 6.90 -6.92
N GLY A 108 9.62 6.97 -7.47
CA GLY A 108 9.26 6.40 -8.76
C GLY A 108 10.10 6.97 -9.90
N GLY A 109 10.22 8.30 -9.97
CA GLY A 109 11.05 8.97 -10.99
C GLY A 109 12.53 8.59 -10.91
N ILE A 110 13.08 8.39 -9.70
CA ILE A 110 14.45 7.90 -9.53
C ILE A 110 14.59 6.46 -10.02
N LEU A 111 13.61 5.59 -9.75
CA LEU A 111 13.60 4.21 -10.23
C LEU A 111 13.49 4.12 -11.75
N GLU A 112 12.67 4.99 -12.38
CA GLU A 112 12.59 5.10 -13.84
C GLU A 112 13.92 5.55 -14.45
N GLN A 113 14.56 6.56 -13.86
CA GLN A 113 15.85 7.04 -14.32
C GLN A 113 16.93 5.95 -14.18
N ALA A 114 16.92 5.21 -13.07
CA ALA A 114 17.82 4.08 -12.87
C ALA A 114 17.56 2.97 -13.90
N ALA A 115 16.31 2.68 -14.26
CA ALA A 115 15.97 1.69 -15.27
C ALA A 115 16.58 2.00 -16.66
N ARG A 116 16.69 3.29 -16.99
CA ARG A 116 17.35 3.78 -18.23
C ARG A 116 18.87 3.66 -18.21
N ARG A 117 19.48 3.58 -17.01
CA ARG A 117 20.94 3.43 -16.79
C ARG A 117 21.78 4.55 -17.40
N GLY A 118 21.25 5.78 -17.42
CA GLY A 118 22.04 6.94 -17.82
C GLY A 118 23.19 7.23 -16.87
N ASN A 119 23.02 6.92 -15.58
CA ASN A 119 24.02 7.10 -14.52
C ASN A 119 24.63 5.76 -14.10
N SER A 120 25.72 5.85 -13.32
CA SER A 120 26.27 4.68 -12.62
C SER A 120 25.28 4.14 -11.57
N GLU A 121 25.40 2.85 -11.24
CA GLU A 121 24.55 2.24 -10.22
C GLU A 121 24.73 2.89 -8.85
N ILE A 122 25.97 3.27 -8.50
CA ILE A 122 26.29 3.92 -7.24
C ILE A 122 25.61 5.28 -7.14
N GLU A 123 25.63 6.08 -8.20
CA GLU A 123 24.95 7.39 -8.24
C GLU A 123 23.44 7.25 -8.09
N ASP A 124 22.83 6.26 -8.75
CA ASP A 124 21.40 6.00 -8.62
C ASP A 124 21.03 5.54 -7.19
N ILE A 125 21.86 4.69 -6.57
CA ILE A 125 21.71 4.26 -5.17
C ILE A 125 21.77 5.47 -4.25
N GLU A 126 22.81 6.31 -4.39
CA GLU A 126 22.97 7.52 -3.58
C GLU A 126 21.81 8.50 -3.77
N THR A 127 21.30 8.63 -4.99
CA THR A 127 20.16 9.50 -5.30
C THR A 127 18.89 9.00 -4.62
N LEU A 128 18.56 7.71 -4.77
CA LEU A 128 17.40 7.12 -4.09
C LEU A 128 17.55 7.16 -2.57
N PHE A 129 18.75 6.90 -2.06
CA PHE A 129 19.02 6.88 -0.63
C PHE A 129 18.94 8.25 0.03
N ARG A 130 19.26 9.33 -0.69
CA ARG A 130 18.99 10.70 -0.22
C ARG A 130 17.49 10.98 -0.16
N GLN A 131 16.73 10.61 -1.19
CA GLN A 131 15.28 10.80 -1.23
C GLN A 131 14.57 10.01 -0.10
N VAL A 132 14.88 8.73 0.00
CA VAL A 132 15.26 8.05 1.25
C VAL A 132 15.08 8.79 2.58
N VAL A 133 16.20 9.40 2.96
CA VAL A 133 16.42 10.15 4.19
C VAL A 133 15.48 11.34 4.32
N VAL A 134 15.19 12.05 3.22
CA VAL A 134 14.24 13.17 3.22
C VAL A 134 12.85 12.70 3.63
N LEU A 135 12.39 11.59 3.04
CA LEU A 135 11.06 11.06 3.27
C LEU A 135 10.85 10.52 4.70
N ASP A 136 11.88 9.89 5.26
CA ASP A 136 11.79 9.14 6.51
C ASP A 136 12.49 9.81 7.71
N MET A 137 12.91 11.07 7.57
CA MET A 137 13.72 11.80 8.55
C MET A 137 13.19 11.67 9.99
N ASP A 138 11.91 11.97 10.22
CA ASP A 138 11.29 11.93 11.55
C ASP A 138 11.35 10.53 12.17
N ARG A 139 11.09 9.49 11.36
CA ARG A 139 11.13 8.10 11.81
C ARG A 139 12.56 7.62 12.05
N ILE A 140 13.52 8.05 11.23
CA ILE A 140 14.94 7.76 11.43
C ILE A 140 15.43 8.37 12.75
N LEU A 141 15.10 9.65 13.00
CA LEU A 141 15.44 10.33 14.24
C LEU A 141 14.85 9.62 15.47
N SER A 142 13.59 9.16 15.38
CA SER A 142 12.96 8.36 16.45
C SER A 142 13.69 7.05 16.70
N ARG A 143 14.10 6.33 15.64
CA ARG A 143 14.85 5.08 15.74
C ARG A 143 16.24 5.27 16.34
N LEU A 144 16.90 6.36 15.99
CA LEU A 144 18.18 6.75 16.59
C LEU A 144 18.01 7.19 18.05
N ARG A 145 16.78 7.51 18.47
CA ARG A 145 16.44 8.15 19.74
C ARG A 145 17.23 9.46 19.90
N SER A 146 17.26 10.23 18.82
CA SER A 146 17.86 11.56 18.77
C SER A 146 17.07 12.54 19.65
N ARG A 147 17.72 13.57 20.21
CA ARG A 147 17.03 14.67 20.89
C ARG A 147 16.05 15.42 19.99
N HIS A 148 16.22 15.29 18.67
CA HIS A 148 15.35 15.87 17.64
C HIS A 148 14.05 15.08 17.45
N SER A 149 13.89 13.97 18.17
CA SER A 149 12.67 13.17 18.22
C SER A 149 11.98 13.32 19.57
N LYS A 150 10.76 12.78 19.71
CA LYS A 150 10.01 12.78 20.99
C LYS A 150 10.58 11.80 22.03
N SER A 151 11.68 11.11 21.75
CA SER A 151 12.24 10.09 22.64
C SER A 151 13.01 10.71 23.80
N THR A 152 12.70 10.26 25.03
CA THR A 152 13.47 10.57 26.25
C THR A 152 14.46 9.46 26.63
N LYS A 153 14.48 8.36 25.86
CA LYS A 153 15.33 7.20 26.11
C LYS A 153 16.76 7.46 25.64
N GLN A 154 17.72 6.74 26.22
CA GLN A 154 19.12 6.81 25.82
C GLN A 154 19.28 6.59 24.30
N PRO A 155 20.11 7.41 23.62
CA PRO A 155 20.41 7.25 22.20
C PRO A 155 20.88 5.85 21.83
N PHE A 156 20.43 5.35 20.68
CA PHE A 156 20.80 4.02 20.20
C PHE A 156 22.31 3.90 19.96
N ILE A 157 22.91 4.91 19.30
CA ILE A 157 24.34 4.91 18.96
C ILE A 157 25.21 4.84 20.23
N MET A 158 24.79 5.50 21.32
CA MET A 158 25.51 5.43 22.59
C MET A 158 25.42 4.04 23.24
N GLN A 159 24.24 3.43 23.23
CA GLN A 159 24.07 2.05 23.73
C GLN A 159 24.91 1.06 22.92
N LEU A 160 24.92 1.19 21.60
CA LEU A 160 25.72 0.34 20.72
C LEU A 160 27.22 0.51 20.97
N HIS A 161 27.69 1.76 21.07
CA HIS A 161 29.07 2.07 21.40
C HIS A 161 29.49 1.46 22.74
N ASN A 162 28.68 1.60 23.78
CA ASN A 162 28.99 1.06 25.10
C ASN A 162 29.03 -0.46 25.10
N ALA A 163 28.10 -1.12 24.39
CA ALA A 163 28.07 -2.58 24.28
C ALA A 163 29.31 -3.12 23.54
N ILE A 164 29.75 -2.45 22.47
CA ILE A 164 30.92 -2.85 21.68
C ILE A 164 32.23 -2.51 22.40
N SER A 165 32.27 -1.42 23.17
CA SER A 165 33.46 -0.99 23.92
C SER A 165 33.66 -1.74 25.25
N ASP A 166 32.74 -2.62 25.62
CA ASP A 166 32.87 -3.44 26.82
C ASP A 166 34.11 -4.34 26.70
N LYS A 167 34.90 -4.45 27.76
CA LYS A 167 36.14 -5.25 27.78
C LYS A 167 35.90 -6.74 27.50
N SER A 168 34.68 -7.22 27.73
CA SER A 168 34.27 -8.60 27.42
C SER A 168 33.94 -8.82 25.93
N PHE A 169 33.76 -7.73 25.16
CA PHE A 169 33.53 -7.80 23.72
C PHE A 169 34.85 -7.96 22.98
N LYS A 170 35.01 -9.08 22.26
CA LYS A 170 36.16 -9.28 21.36
C LYS A 170 35.95 -8.45 20.09
N THR A 171 36.44 -7.22 20.08
CA THR A 171 36.35 -6.31 18.93
C THR A 171 37.54 -6.44 17.99
N THR A 172 37.31 -6.13 16.72
CA THR A 172 38.39 -5.82 15.78
C THR A 172 38.66 -4.33 15.79
N VAL A 173 39.88 -3.91 15.43
CA VAL A 173 40.24 -2.49 15.32
C VAL A 173 39.29 -1.74 14.39
N ASN A 174 38.88 -2.36 13.28
CA ASN A 174 37.93 -1.79 12.33
C ASN A 174 36.56 -1.53 12.95
N LEU A 175 36.03 -2.46 13.75
CA LEU A 175 34.75 -2.31 14.42
C LEU A 175 34.80 -1.19 15.47
N THR A 176 35.89 -1.11 16.24
CA THR A 176 36.11 -0.08 17.26
C THR A 176 36.24 1.32 16.63
N ASN A 177 36.96 1.43 15.52
CA ASN A 177 37.07 2.70 14.78
C ASN A 177 35.72 3.10 14.18
N GLY A 178 35.04 2.16 13.50
CA GLY A 178 33.75 2.43 12.87
C GLY A 178 32.66 2.86 13.86
N ILE A 179 32.61 2.27 15.06
CA ILE A 179 31.65 2.71 16.10
C ILE A 179 32.03 4.07 16.69
N GLY A 180 33.33 4.39 16.75
CA GLY A 180 33.83 5.70 17.12
C GLY A 180 33.40 6.78 16.12
N ASP A 181 33.59 6.54 14.84
CA ASP A 181 33.18 7.44 13.76
C ASP A 181 31.66 7.67 13.76
N LEU A 182 30.89 6.59 13.96
CA LEU A 182 29.43 6.65 14.05
C LEU A 182 28.97 7.52 15.23
N LYS A 183 29.67 7.42 16.37
CA LYS A 183 29.42 8.28 17.55
C LYS A 183 29.78 9.74 17.28
N VAL A 184 30.85 10.03 16.53
CA VAL A 184 31.22 11.39 16.13
C VAL A 184 30.14 11.99 15.23
N LEU A 185 29.69 11.27 14.20
CA LEU A 185 28.59 11.73 13.32
C LEU A 185 27.31 11.98 14.10
N PHE A 186 26.92 11.06 14.99
CA PHE A 186 25.74 11.22 15.82
C PHE A 186 25.86 12.43 16.76
N THR A 187 27.03 12.68 17.34
CA THR A 187 27.26 13.86 18.19
C THR A 187 27.11 15.16 17.38
N LYS A 188 27.59 15.19 16.13
CA LYS A 188 27.38 16.34 15.24
C LYS A 188 25.89 16.58 14.97
N LEU A 189 25.12 15.53 14.70
CA LEU A 189 23.67 15.62 14.50
C LEU A 189 22.98 16.15 15.77
N GLU A 190 23.35 15.60 16.93
CA GLU A 190 22.84 16.04 18.23
C GLU A 190 23.28 17.46 18.59
N ASN A 191 24.25 18.08 17.92
CA ASN A 191 24.65 19.46 18.21
C ASN A 191 23.88 20.49 17.37
N ILE A 192 23.19 20.08 16.30
CA ILE A 192 22.34 20.99 15.51
C ILE A 192 21.24 21.53 16.42
N PRO A 193 21.07 22.85 16.62
CA PRO A 193 20.04 23.38 17.53
C PRO A 193 18.62 23.09 17.05
N ASN A 194 18.38 23.23 15.73
CA ASN A 194 17.10 22.96 15.10
C ASN A 194 17.33 22.31 13.73
N VAL A 195 17.08 21.01 13.62
CA VAL A 195 17.25 20.24 12.38
C VAL A 195 16.35 20.71 11.24
N LYS A 196 15.26 21.44 11.52
CA LYS A 196 14.42 22.03 10.47
C LYS A 196 15.01 23.32 9.90
N ALA A 197 15.79 24.05 10.71
CA ALA A 197 16.47 25.27 10.25
C ALA A 197 17.73 24.95 9.43
N ASP A 198 18.42 23.84 9.76
CA ASP A 198 19.58 23.35 9.01
C ASP A 198 19.30 21.94 8.43
N ILE A 199 18.26 21.89 7.60
CA ILE A 199 17.75 20.63 7.05
C ILE A 199 18.76 19.94 6.13
N GLY A 200 19.56 20.71 5.39
CA GLY A 200 20.60 20.18 4.50
C GLY A 200 21.69 19.44 5.26
N LEU A 201 22.24 20.04 6.32
CA LEU A 201 23.24 19.38 7.17
C LEU A 201 22.65 18.18 7.89
N ALA A 202 21.42 18.30 8.43
CA ALA A 202 20.75 17.21 9.11
C ALA A 202 20.56 16.00 8.18
N HIS A 203 20.08 16.20 6.95
CA HIS A 203 19.96 15.13 5.95
C HIS A 203 21.32 14.50 5.63
N SER A 204 22.38 15.29 5.45
CA SER A 204 23.72 14.76 5.18
C SER A 204 24.23 13.89 6.33
N LEU A 205 24.11 14.36 7.57
CA LEU A 205 24.57 13.60 8.74
C LEU A 205 23.75 12.33 8.95
N ILE A 206 22.43 12.39 8.78
CA ILE A 206 21.58 11.20 8.86
C ILE A 206 22.01 10.18 7.80
N ARG A 207 22.17 10.60 6.55
CA ARG A 207 22.69 9.73 5.47
C ARG A 207 24.00 9.06 5.89
N ASP A 208 24.97 9.81 6.38
CA ASP A 208 26.29 9.30 6.75
C ASP A 208 26.22 8.31 7.93
N ILE A 209 25.38 8.59 8.93
CA ILE A 209 25.11 7.69 10.06
C ILE A 209 24.52 6.37 9.56
N LEU A 210 23.52 6.43 8.67
CA LEU A 210 22.87 5.26 8.11
C LEU A 210 23.83 4.42 7.25
N THR A 211 24.66 5.05 6.42
CA THR A 211 25.68 4.37 5.61
C THR A 211 26.72 3.69 6.49
N GLN A 212 27.26 4.41 7.49
CA GLN A 212 28.22 3.81 8.42
C GLN A 212 27.60 2.66 9.22
N ALA A 213 26.36 2.80 9.69
CA ALA A 213 25.66 1.73 10.40
C ALA A 213 25.42 0.49 9.50
N TYR A 214 25.21 0.67 8.19
CA TYR A 214 25.10 -0.43 7.24
C TYR A 214 26.45 -1.16 7.04
N GLN A 215 27.56 -0.42 6.98
CA GLN A 215 28.90 -0.98 6.77
C GLN A 215 29.55 -1.52 8.04
N LEU A 216 29.11 -1.08 9.22
CA LEU A 216 29.73 -1.39 10.51
C LEU A 216 29.76 -2.89 10.81
N ILE A 217 28.59 -3.52 10.84
CA ILE A 217 28.40 -4.94 11.16
C ILE A 217 27.00 -5.38 10.75
N SER A 218 26.85 -6.62 10.29
CA SER A 218 25.52 -7.14 9.99
C SER A 218 24.71 -7.36 11.29
N PRO A 219 23.37 -7.21 11.27
CA PRO A 219 22.55 -7.47 12.46
C PRO A 219 22.65 -8.92 12.97
N THR A 220 22.89 -9.87 12.07
CA THR A 220 23.09 -11.29 12.40
C THR A 220 24.40 -11.48 13.15
N ASP A 221 25.49 -10.91 12.64
CA ASP A 221 26.81 -11.02 13.27
C ASP A 221 26.83 -10.30 14.62
N LEU A 222 26.19 -9.13 14.71
CA LEU A 222 26.00 -8.46 15.99
C LEU A 222 25.22 -9.34 16.98
N SER A 223 24.13 -9.99 16.55
CA SER A 223 23.36 -10.89 17.41
C SER A 223 24.19 -12.06 17.93
N LEU A 224 25.06 -12.62 17.08
CA LEU A 224 25.98 -13.69 17.45
C LEU A 224 27.03 -13.22 18.46
N LEU A 225 27.66 -12.06 18.22
CA LEU A 225 28.66 -11.49 19.13
C LEU A 225 28.05 -11.11 20.49
N LEU A 226 26.82 -10.58 20.50
CA LEU A 226 26.13 -10.21 21.73
C LEU A 226 25.65 -11.43 22.53
N LYS A 227 25.53 -12.62 21.93
CA LYS A 227 24.96 -13.81 22.57
C LYS A 227 25.70 -14.18 23.84
N ASP A 228 27.04 -14.15 23.80
CA ASP A 228 27.91 -14.65 24.87
C ASP A 228 28.23 -13.60 25.95
N LEU A 229 27.83 -12.33 25.75
CA LEU A 229 28.08 -11.26 26.71
C LEU A 229 27.13 -11.34 27.90
N LYS A 230 27.61 -11.01 29.11
CA LYS A 230 26.75 -10.85 30.30
C LYS A 230 26.00 -9.51 30.24
N MET A 231 25.03 -9.41 29.34
CA MET A 231 24.21 -8.23 29.11
C MET A 231 22.73 -8.60 29.15
N ASP A 232 21.88 -7.63 29.51
CA ASP A 232 20.43 -7.80 29.51
C ASP A 232 19.92 -8.36 28.15
N PRO A 233 19.17 -9.48 28.13
CA PRO A 233 18.67 -10.09 26.89
C PRO A 233 17.76 -9.17 26.07
N THR A 234 17.02 -8.26 26.72
CA THR A 234 16.15 -7.32 26.01
C THR A 234 16.96 -6.26 25.29
N LEU A 235 18.04 -5.77 25.90
CA LEU A 235 19.00 -4.87 25.29
C LEU A 235 19.72 -5.53 24.11
N LYS A 236 20.17 -6.78 24.23
CA LYS A 236 20.78 -7.53 23.11
C LYS A 236 19.88 -7.54 21.88
N THR A 237 18.63 -7.92 22.11
CA THR A 237 17.59 -7.99 21.07
C THR A 237 17.28 -6.61 20.50
N HIS A 238 17.22 -5.59 21.35
CA HIS A 238 16.99 -4.21 20.95
C HIS A 238 18.11 -3.67 20.05
N LEU A 239 19.37 -3.92 20.39
CA LEU A 239 20.52 -3.44 19.63
C LEU A 239 20.55 -4.04 18.22
N ALA A 240 20.45 -5.36 18.12
CA ALA A 240 20.43 -6.05 16.82
C ALA A 240 19.24 -5.61 15.95
N ASN A 241 18.04 -5.53 16.52
CA ASN A 241 16.84 -5.11 15.79
C ASN A 241 16.90 -3.64 15.36
N THR A 242 17.46 -2.76 16.18
CA THR A 242 17.52 -1.32 15.86
C THR A 242 18.59 -1.07 14.81
N LEU A 243 19.76 -1.71 14.93
CA LEU A 243 20.78 -1.69 13.88
C LEU A 243 20.19 -2.15 12.56
N GLY A 244 19.54 -3.33 12.55
CA GLY A 244 18.95 -3.83 11.32
C GLY A 244 17.81 -2.99 10.76
N LYS A 245 17.09 -2.19 11.56
CA LYS A 245 16.10 -1.21 11.06
C LYS A 245 16.78 -0.01 10.41
N ILE A 246 17.87 0.48 11.00
CA ILE A 246 18.64 1.64 10.53
C ILE A 246 19.40 1.26 9.25
N SER A 247 20.13 0.14 9.25
CA SER A 247 20.86 -0.35 8.08
C SER A 247 19.94 -0.73 6.91
N ARG A 248 18.65 -1.02 7.18
CA ARG A 248 17.67 -1.38 6.15
C ARG A 248 17.34 -0.25 5.18
N TYR A 249 17.55 1.01 5.56
CA TYR A 249 17.31 2.13 4.66
C TYR A 249 18.25 2.10 3.44
N TYR A 250 19.55 1.95 3.67
CA TYR A 250 20.53 1.84 2.59
C TYR A 250 20.32 0.55 1.79
N SER A 251 20.11 -0.59 2.46
CA SER A 251 19.91 -1.86 1.76
C SER A 251 18.63 -1.92 0.93
N ALA A 252 17.54 -1.28 1.38
CA ALA A 252 16.32 -1.16 0.60
C ALA A 252 16.52 -0.29 -0.65
N ALA A 253 17.22 0.84 -0.53
CA ALA A 253 17.56 1.68 -1.68
C ALA A 253 18.43 0.92 -2.69
N SER A 254 19.50 0.28 -2.22
CA SER A 254 20.37 -0.55 -3.06
C SER A 254 19.60 -1.68 -3.77
N PHE A 255 18.73 -2.39 -3.05
CA PHE A 255 17.90 -3.45 -3.63
C PHE A 255 16.96 -2.92 -4.73
N LEU A 256 16.25 -1.82 -4.46
CA LEU A 256 15.29 -1.26 -5.41
C LEU A 256 15.97 -0.74 -6.67
N ILE A 257 17.14 -0.10 -6.54
CA ILE A 257 17.96 0.29 -7.71
C ILE A 257 18.46 -0.94 -8.48
N GLY A 258 18.93 -1.98 -7.80
CA GLY A 258 19.33 -3.23 -8.45
C GLY A 258 18.16 -3.88 -9.21
N ALA A 259 16.95 -3.84 -8.64
CA ALA A 259 15.73 -4.33 -9.29
C ALA A 259 15.36 -3.48 -10.52
N ALA A 260 15.40 -2.14 -10.41
CA ALA A 260 15.13 -1.22 -11.51
C ALA A 260 16.13 -1.35 -12.66
N ARG A 261 17.41 -1.55 -12.32
CA ARG A 261 18.52 -1.72 -13.27
C ARG A 261 18.63 -3.15 -13.81
N ASN A 262 17.65 -4.04 -13.64
CA ASN A 262 17.72 -5.38 -14.19
C ASN A 262 17.46 -5.38 -15.71
N LYS A 263 18.38 -5.94 -16.52
CA LYS A 263 18.25 -5.96 -18.00
C LYS A 263 17.10 -6.84 -18.48
N LYS A 264 16.75 -7.87 -17.70
CA LYS A 264 15.73 -8.85 -18.02
C LYS A 264 14.33 -8.44 -17.54
N CYS A 265 14.23 -7.41 -16.70
CA CYS A 265 12.97 -7.00 -16.07
C CYS A 265 12.77 -5.50 -16.29
N ARG A 266 11.81 -5.16 -17.16
CA ARG A 266 11.56 -3.77 -17.59
C ARG A 266 10.45 -3.08 -16.82
N VAL A 267 9.91 -3.70 -15.77
CA VAL A 267 8.75 -3.18 -15.04
C VAL A 267 8.96 -1.78 -14.43
N PHE A 268 10.20 -1.31 -14.28
CA PHE A 268 10.49 0.05 -13.78
C PHE A 268 10.67 1.11 -14.88
N HIS A 269 10.40 0.84 -16.16
CA HIS A 269 10.48 1.90 -17.20
C HIS A 269 9.38 2.95 -17.03
N THR A 270 8.25 2.55 -16.48
CA THR A 270 7.17 3.44 -16.05
C THR A 270 6.72 3.04 -14.64
N VAL A 271 6.75 3.97 -13.70
CA VAL A 271 6.38 3.76 -12.31
C VAL A 271 5.21 4.67 -11.96
N ILE A 272 4.06 4.08 -11.67
CA ILE A 272 2.87 4.80 -11.24
C ILE A 272 2.71 4.63 -9.73
N ILE A 273 2.46 5.73 -9.02
CA ILE A 273 2.21 5.74 -7.59
C ILE A 273 0.74 6.02 -7.33
N GLU A 274 0.04 5.07 -6.73
CA GLU A 274 -1.35 5.22 -6.34
C GLU A 274 -1.55 5.00 -4.84
N THR A 275 -2.45 5.77 -4.27
CA THR A 275 -2.88 5.62 -2.89
C THR A 275 -4.33 5.18 -2.85
N PHE A 276 -4.67 4.34 -1.87
CA PHE A 276 -6.03 3.93 -1.64
C PHE A 276 -6.37 4.00 -0.16
N GLN A 277 -7.51 4.61 0.14
CA GLN A 277 -8.02 4.68 1.50
C GLN A 277 -9.53 4.44 1.51
N ILE A 278 -9.96 3.52 2.38
CA ILE A 278 -11.39 3.26 2.59
C ILE A 278 -11.90 4.23 3.65
N ASP A 279 -12.86 5.03 3.23
CA ASP A 279 -13.60 5.91 4.13
C ASP A 279 -14.58 5.12 5.01
N VAL A 280 -14.41 5.24 6.32
CA VAL A 280 -15.34 4.69 7.31
C VAL A 280 -16.55 5.63 7.45
N PRO A 281 -17.79 5.15 7.27
CA PRO A 281 -19.00 5.95 7.41
C PRO A 281 -19.10 6.64 8.79
N PRO A 282 -19.62 7.89 8.88
CA PRO A 282 -19.74 8.61 10.16
C PRO A 282 -20.49 7.83 11.24
N SER A 283 -21.48 7.01 10.84
CA SER A 283 -22.23 6.12 11.74
C SER A 283 -21.34 5.10 12.46
N LEU A 284 -20.24 4.66 11.84
CA LEU A 284 -19.30 3.67 12.37
C LEU A 284 -18.07 4.31 13.04
N GLN A 285 -17.83 5.61 12.84
CA GLN A 285 -16.67 6.31 13.40
C GLN A 285 -16.72 6.44 14.92
N LYS A 286 -17.91 6.44 15.54
CA LYS A 286 -18.10 6.57 17.00
C LYS A 286 -17.34 5.53 17.82
N GLY A 287 -17.00 4.37 17.25
CA GLY A 287 -16.28 3.29 17.93
C GLY A 287 -14.76 3.29 17.75
N TYR A 288 -14.17 4.30 17.08
CA TYR A 288 -12.76 4.30 16.64
C TYR A 288 -12.39 3.07 15.79
N ILE A 289 -13.38 2.55 15.06
CA ILE A 289 -13.23 1.38 14.19
C ILE A 289 -12.34 1.73 13.00
N LYS A 290 -11.48 0.79 12.59
CA LYS A 290 -10.52 0.98 11.50
C LYS A 290 -10.48 -0.21 10.56
N VAL A 291 -10.46 0.09 9.26
CA VAL A 291 -10.06 -0.89 8.24
C VAL A 291 -8.54 -0.90 8.20
N HIS A 292 -7.93 -2.04 8.50
CA HIS A 292 -6.47 -2.18 8.48
C HIS A 292 -5.91 -2.03 7.06
N ALA A 293 -4.66 -1.57 6.94
CA ALA A 293 -4.05 -1.22 5.65
C ALA A 293 -4.03 -2.41 4.66
N GLU A 294 -3.77 -3.62 5.16
CA GLU A 294 -3.80 -4.85 4.36
C GLU A 294 -5.20 -5.13 3.80
N ILE A 295 -6.25 -4.94 4.62
CA ILE A 295 -7.64 -5.13 4.22
C ILE A 295 -8.04 -4.04 3.20
N GLN A 296 -7.55 -2.82 3.35
CA GLN A 296 -7.82 -1.76 2.36
C GLN A 296 -7.29 -2.12 0.98
N LEU A 297 -6.05 -2.62 0.87
CA LEU A 297 -5.53 -3.06 -0.42
C LEU A 297 -6.25 -4.29 -0.96
N LEU A 298 -6.62 -5.25 -0.12
CA LEU A 298 -7.42 -6.40 -0.56
C LEU A 298 -8.74 -5.92 -1.18
N PHE A 299 -9.49 -5.07 -0.48
CA PHE A 299 -10.79 -4.59 -0.95
C PHE A 299 -10.70 -3.62 -2.13
N PHE A 300 -9.56 -2.96 -2.35
CA PHE A 300 -9.30 -2.27 -3.61
C PHE A 300 -9.44 -3.22 -4.80
N TYR A 301 -8.86 -4.43 -4.74
CA TYR A 301 -8.95 -5.40 -5.84
C TYR A 301 -10.27 -6.15 -5.91
N GLU A 302 -11.05 -6.15 -4.84
CA GLU A 302 -12.44 -6.62 -4.86
C GLU A 302 -13.36 -5.60 -5.57
N LEU A 303 -13.09 -4.30 -5.42
CA LEU A 303 -13.77 -3.23 -6.15
C LEU A 303 -13.34 -3.15 -7.63
N ASN A 304 -12.12 -3.57 -7.94
CA ASN A 304 -11.52 -3.40 -9.27
C ASN A 304 -11.11 -4.76 -9.89
N PRO A 305 -12.07 -5.62 -10.23
CA PRO A 305 -11.79 -6.98 -10.72
C PRO A 305 -11.08 -7.02 -12.09
N HIS A 306 -11.10 -5.91 -12.83
CA HIS A 306 -10.49 -5.78 -14.16
C HIS A 306 -8.98 -5.47 -14.11
N LEU A 307 -8.46 -5.07 -12.95
CA LEU A 307 -7.05 -4.72 -12.78
C LEU A 307 -6.18 -5.97 -12.59
N PRO A 308 -4.91 -5.94 -13.02
CA PRO A 308 -3.95 -6.98 -12.67
C PRO A 308 -3.83 -7.11 -11.15
N ARG A 309 -3.99 -8.32 -10.64
CA ARG A 309 -3.86 -8.58 -9.21
C ARG A 309 -2.41 -8.83 -8.82
N PRO A 310 -1.91 -8.23 -7.73
CA PRO A 310 -0.67 -8.66 -7.10
C PRO A 310 -0.88 -10.04 -6.49
N ARG A 311 0.20 -10.80 -6.36
CA ARG A 311 0.19 -12.08 -5.62
C ARG A 311 0.38 -11.84 -4.13
N ILE A 312 0.97 -10.72 -3.72
CA ILE A 312 1.35 -10.47 -2.33
C ILE A 312 1.12 -9.02 -1.91
N ILE A 313 0.60 -8.85 -0.69
CA ILE A 313 0.50 -7.57 0.01
C ILE A 313 1.50 -7.58 1.16
N CYS A 314 2.34 -6.55 1.22
CA CYS A 314 3.35 -6.38 2.27
C CYS A 314 3.03 -5.16 3.13
N SER A 315 3.18 -5.26 4.44
CA SER A 315 3.00 -4.14 5.35
C SER A 315 4.27 -3.79 6.13
N SER A 316 4.28 -2.58 6.71
CA SER A 316 5.39 -2.06 7.52
C SER A 316 5.57 -2.81 8.85
N LYS A 317 4.57 -3.63 9.22
CA LYS A 317 4.56 -4.56 10.35
C LYS A 317 4.06 -5.93 9.87
N SER A 318 4.21 -6.96 10.70
CA SER A 318 3.53 -8.24 10.42
C SER A 318 2.01 -8.04 10.47
N ALA A 319 1.24 -8.88 9.80
CA ALA A 319 -0.23 -8.80 9.85
C ALA A 319 -0.76 -9.14 11.25
N CYS A 320 -1.90 -8.56 11.61
CA CYS A 320 -2.62 -8.96 12.82
C CYS A 320 -3.34 -10.30 12.62
N TYR A 321 -3.81 -10.91 13.71
CA TYR A 321 -4.53 -12.20 13.66
C TYR A 321 -5.72 -12.15 12.68
N LEU A 322 -6.55 -11.11 12.77
CA LEU A 322 -7.76 -10.97 11.92
C LEU A 322 -7.42 -10.75 10.44
N CYS A 323 -6.40 -9.93 10.14
CA CYS A 323 -5.93 -9.79 8.76
C CYS A 323 -5.38 -11.12 8.26
N ASN A 324 -4.61 -11.84 9.10
CA ASN A 324 -4.03 -13.12 8.72
C ASN A 324 -5.09 -14.17 8.41
N LEU A 325 -6.08 -14.30 9.30
CA LEU A 325 -7.18 -15.22 9.16
C LEU A 325 -8.02 -14.91 7.92
N PHE A 326 -8.37 -13.63 7.70
CA PHE A 326 -9.17 -13.25 6.54
C PHE A 326 -8.43 -13.48 5.22
N PHE A 327 -7.13 -13.16 5.14
CA PHE A 327 -6.32 -13.45 3.94
C PHE A 327 -6.23 -14.95 3.66
N SER A 328 -6.07 -15.77 4.70
CA SER A 328 -6.08 -17.24 4.58
C SER A 328 -7.40 -17.78 4.05
N LEU A 329 -8.53 -17.28 4.56
CA LEU A 329 -9.87 -17.65 4.09
C LEU A 329 -10.14 -17.16 2.66
N HIS A 330 -9.66 -15.95 2.32
CA HIS A 330 -9.83 -15.34 1.01
C HIS A 330 -9.01 -16.03 -0.08
N GLY A 331 -7.79 -16.48 0.23
CA GLY A 331 -6.96 -17.35 -0.62
C GLY A 331 -6.32 -16.71 -1.87
N VAL A 332 -6.68 -15.47 -2.23
CA VAL A 332 -6.15 -14.81 -3.44
C VAL A 332 -4.79 -14.14 -3.22
N PHE A 333 -4.62 -13.47 -2.07
CA PHE A 333 -3.44 -12.66 -1.79
C PHE A 333 -2.61 -13.31 -0.70
N HIS A 334 -1.30 -13.31 -0.87
CA HIS A 334 -0.39 -13.71 0.19
C HIS A 334 -0.06 -12.52 1.10
N ILE A 335 0.21 -12.86 2.35
CA ILE A 335 0.86 -12.00 3.35
C ILE A 335 1.99 -12.80 3.98
N ARG A 336 3.06 -12.11 4.38
CA ARG A 336 4.32 -12.79 4.72
C ARG A 336 4.33 -13.45 6.09
N ARG A 337 3.72 -12.78 7.07
CA ARG A 337 3.90 -13.10 8.49
C ARG A 337 2.75 -12.53 9.30
N SER A 338 2.36 -13.23 10.33
CA SER A 338 1.45 -12.74 11.37
C SER A 338 2.21 -12.48 12.67
N HIS A 339 1.83 -11.46 13.41
CA HIS A 339 2.23 -11.33 14.82
C HIS A 339 1.19 -11.95 15.77
N GLY A 340 0.02 -12.35 15.27
CA GLY A 340 -0.97 -13.12 16.05
C GLY A 340 -1.74 -12.34 17.12
N ARG A 341 -1.55 -11.02 17.23
CA ARG A 341 -2.37 -10.15 18.10
C ARG A 341 -3.67 -9.80 17.41
N ILE A 342 -4.79 -9.85 18.15
CA ILE A 342 -6.11 -9.41 17.70
C ILE A 342 -6.34 -7.94 18.10
N TYR A 343 -7.05 -7.19 17.26
CA TYR A 343 -7.45 -5.81 17.56
C TYR A 343 -8.96 -5.75 17.56
N ASP A 344 -9.52 -5.35 18.69
CA ASP A 344 -10.95 -5.15 18.84
C ASP A 344 -11.45 -4.12 17.81
N LYS A 345 -10.74 -3.02 17.53
CA LYS A 345 -11.19 -1.98 16.58
C LYS A 345 -11.16 -2.36 15.09
N TRP A 346 -10.81 -3.58 14.74
CA TRP A 346 -10.76 -4.05 13.36
C TRP A 346 -12.17 -4.22 12.76
N ILE A 347 -12.32 -4.00 11.44
CA ILE A 347 -13.57 -4.25 10.70
C ILE A 347 -13.32 -4.63 9.24
N LEU A 348 -14.30 -5.33 8.65
CA LEU A 348 -14.44 -5.50 7.21
C LEU A 348 -15.32 -4.40 6.59
N PRO A 349 -14.96 -3.84 5.43
CA PRO A 349 -15.67 -2.73 4.80
C PRO A 349 -16.92 -3.18 4.03
N ASP A 350 -17.91 -3.69 4.75
CA ASP A 350 -19.15 -4.24 4.18
C ASP A 350 -20.14 -3.22 3.62
N TRP A 351 -19.83 -1.92 3.77
CA TRP A 351 -20.53 -0.81 3.13
C TRP A 351 -20.06 -0.51 1.71
N LEU A 352 -19.02 -1.20 1.23
CA LEU A 352 -18.52 -1.01 -0.13
C LEU A 352 -19.47 -1.62 -1.16
N SER A 353 -19.62 -0.91 -2.28
CA SER A 353 -20.42 -1.34 -3.43
C SER A 353 -19.65 -2.38 -4.27
N ILE A 354 -19.47 -3.57 -3.70
CA ILE A 354 -18.79 -4.69 -4.38
C ILE A 354 -19.64 -5.15 -5.59
N PRO A 355 -19.03 -5.50 -6.74
CA PRO A 355 -19.75 -6.07 -7.88
C PRO A 355 -20.61 -7.30 -7.49
N GLU A 356 -21.83 -7.40 -8.02
CA GLU A 356 -22.82 -8.42 -7.66
C GLU A 356 -22.28 -9.87 -7.60
N PRO A 357 -21.51 -10.37 -8.60
CA PRO A 357 -21.04 -11.75 -8.58
C PRO A 357 -20.17 -12.07 -7.36
N ARG A 358 -19.49 -11.06 -6.81
CA ARG A 358 -18.51 -11.22 -5.73
C ARG A 358 -19.10 -11.05 -4.34
N ARG A 359 -20.26 -10.40 -4.21
CA ARG A 359 -20.91 -10.13 -2.92
C ARG A 359 -21.23 -11.41 -2.14
N ALA A 360 -21.86 -12.38 -2.81
CA ALA A 360 -22.25 -13.63 -2.18
C ALA A 360 -21.03 -14.40 -1.63
N GLU A 361 -19.93 -14.44 -2.38
CA GLU A 361 -18.69 -15.07 -1.94
C GLU A 361 -18.08 -14.36 -0.71
N LEU A 362 -18.05 -13.02 -0.70
CA LEU A 362 -17.59 -12.26 0.47
C LEU A 362 -18.48 -12.47 1.69
N GLY A 363 -19.80 -12.60 1.51
CA GLY A 363 -20.73 -12.96 2.58
C GLY A 363 -20.41 -14.34 3.18
N VAL A 364 -20.15 -15.34 2.33
CA VAL A 364 -19.70 -16.68 2.77
C VAL A 364 -18.37 -16.60 3.51
N LEU A 365 -17.41 -15.78 3.03
CA LEU A 365 -16.13 -15.58 3.71
C LEU A 365 -16.30 -14.91 5.08
N ALA A 366 -17.22 -13.95 5.22
CA ALA A 366 -17.55 -13.35 6.52
C ALA A 366 -18.12 -14.39 7.49
N THR A 367 -19.00 -15.29 7.00
CA THR A 367 -19.52 -16.39 7.81
C THR A 367 -18.46 -17.39 8.21
N ARG A 368 -17.54 -17.74 7.31
CA ARG A 368 -16.40 -18.60 7.65
C ARG A 368 -15.45 -17.95 8.65
N LEU A 369 -15.23 -16.64 8.53
CA LEU A 369 -14.44 -15.87 9.50
C LEU A 369 -15.09 -15.91 10.88
N ASP A 370 -16.39 -15.62 10.97
CA ASP A 370 -17.14 -15.65 12.23
C ASP A 370 -17.14 -17.05 12.87
N ALA A 371 -17.35 -18.09 12.06
CA ALA A 371 -17.27 -19.48 12.51
C ALA A 371 -15.87 -19.85 13.04
N ALA A 372 -14.80 -19.42 12.36
CA ALA A 372 -13.43 -19.66 12.80
C ALA A 372 -13.12 -18.94 14.13
N LEU A 373 -13.62 -17.71 14.33
CA LEU A 373 -13.49 -17.00 15.60
C LEU A 373 -14.22 -17.73 16.73
N LYS A 374 -15.45 -18.21 16.48
CA LYS A 374 -16.24 -18.97 17.45
C LYS A 374 -15.58 -20.30 17.83
N ALA A 375 -15.04 -21.03 16.84
CA ALA A 375 -14.27 -22.24 17.08
C ALA A 375 -13.05 -21.94 17.97
N LYS A 376 -12.31 -20.87 17.67
CA LYS A 376 -11.15 -20.46 18.49
C LYS A 376 -11.53 -20.09 19.93
N ILE A 377 -12.69 -19.47 20.12
CA ILE A 377 -13.23 -19.18 21.47
C ILE A 377 -13.53 -20.46 22.23
N GLN A 378 -14.13 -21.47 21.55
CA GLN A 378 -14.48 -22.75 22.16
C GLN A 378 -13.25 -23.60 22.51
N GLU A 379 -12.23 -23.62 21.63
CA GLU A 379 -10.95 -24.29 21.88
C GLU A 379 -10.17 -23.67 23.05
N GLY A 380 -10.42 -22.38 23.33
CA GLY A 380 -9.64 -21.60 24.27
C GLY A 380 -8.38 -21.01 23.63
N CYS A 381 -7.64 -20.22 24.42
CA CYS A 381 -6.44 -19.55 23.95
C CYS A 381 -5.33 -19.61 25.00
N ASP A 382 -4.13 -19.97 24.54
CA ASP A 382 -2.92 -19.82 25.34
C ASP A 382 -2.57 -18.33 25.46
N LYS A 383 -2.23 -17.90 26.69
CA LYS A 383 -1.78 -16.52 26.93
C LYS A 383 -0.36 -16.34 26.39
N HIS A 384 -0.26 -15.89 25.14
CA HIS A 384 1.02 -15.52 24.55
C HIS A 384 1.48 -14.12 25.02
N LYS A 385 2.80 -13.93 25.14
CA LYS A 385 3.39 -12.61 25.40
C LYS A 385 3.19 -11.68 24.21
N ASN A 386 3.15 -10.38 24.48
CA ASN A 386 3.06 -9.36 23.43
C ASN A 386 4.21 -9.50 22.43
N PRO A 387 3.92 -9.70 21.14
CA PRO A 387 4.92 -10.02 20.13
C PRO A 387 5.62 -8.77 19.60
N ILE A 388 6.81 -8.96 19.01
CA ILE A 388 7.43 -7.93 18.17
C ILE A 388 6.71 -7.90 16.83
N GLU A 389 5.95 -6.84 16.57
CA GLU A 389 5.18 -6.68 15.34
C GLU A 389 6.07 -6.34 14.12
N SER A 390 7.09 -5.49 14.33
CA SER A 390 8.03 -5.06 13.29
C SER A 390 9.23 -5.98 13.20
N VAL A 391 9.09 -7.09 12.48
CA VAL A 391 10.18 -8.04 12.24
C VAL A 391 10.97 -7.65 11.00
N LEU A 392 12.29 -7.60 11.15
CA LEU A 392 13.19 -7.35 10.04
C LEU A 392 13.12 -8.50 9.04
N SER A 393 12.97 -8.13 7.78
CA SER A 393 13.14 -9.04 6.66
C SER A 393 14.46 -8.71 6.03
N ILE A 394 15.37 -9.68 5.99
CA ILE A 394 16.62 -9.55 5.24
C ILE A 394 16.25 -9.82 3.78
N PRO A 395 16.26 -8.79 2.90
CA PRO A 395 16.04 -9.01 1.48
C PRO A 395 17.19 -9.87 0.95
N ARG A 396 16.90 -10.78 0.01
CA ARG A 396 17.96 -11.48 -0.69
C ARG A 396 18.59 -10.52 -1.71
N PRO A 397 19.90 -10.57 -1.96
CA PRO A 397 20.49 -9.88 -3.10
C PRO A 397 19.73 -10.26 -4.36
N TRP A 398 19.46 -9.29 -5.24
CA TRP A 398 18.83 -9.57 -6.51
C TRP A 398 19.81 -10.34 -7.40
N THR A 399 19.71 -11.67 -7.41
CA THR A 399 20.48 -12.50 -8.34
C THR A 399 19.77 -12.55 -9.69
N PRO A 400 20.47 -12.37 -10.82
CA PRO A 400 19.93 -12.71 -12.12
C PRO A 400 19.51 -14.18 -12.07
N SER A 401 18.28 -14.49 -12.47
CA SER A 401 17.85 -15.88 -12.63
C SER A 401 18.73 -16.54 -13.71
N THR A 402 19.80 -17.19 -13.28
CA THR A 402 20.39 -18.33 -13.97
C THR A 402 19.68 -19.56 -13.43
N ILE A 403 19.25 -20.42 -14.34
CA ILE A 403 18.72 -21.75 -14.07
C ILE A 403 19.72 -22.45 -13.14
N LEU A 404 19.38 -22.59 -11.87
CA LEU A 404 20.17 -23.40 -10.95
C LEU A 404 19.69 -24.83 -11.12
N THR A 405 20.39 -25.57 -11.97
CA THR A 405 20.56 -27.02 -11.79
C THR A 405 21.04 -27.24 -10.35
N ALA A 406 20.21 -27.93 -9.57
CA ALA A 406 20.51 -28.25 -8.19
C ALA A 406 21.74 -29.16 -8.12
N SER A 407 22.90 -28.61 -7.74
CA SER A 407 24.01 -29.40 -7.24
C SER A 407 23.98 -29.35 -5.71
N SER A 408 23.39 -30.40 -5.15
CA SER A 408 23.45 -30.79 -3.75
C SER A 408 24.89 -30.91 -3.27
N LEU A 409 25.27 -30.09 -2.29
CA LEU A 409 26.36 -30.40 -1.38
C LEU A 409 25.82 -30.47 0.05
N SER A 410 25.50 -31.70 0.40
CA SER A 410 25.39 -32.26 1.74
C SER A 410 26.49 -31.71 2.67
N SER A 411 26.09 -31.25 3.85
CA SER A 411 26.95 -31.29 5.03
C SER A 411 26.22 -32.11 6.08
N THR A 412 26.73 -33.33 6.23
CA THR A 412 26.35 -34.35 7.20
C THR A 412 26.59 -33.89 8.63
N SER A 413 25.59 -34.04 9.50
CA SER A 413 25.80 -34.25 10.92
C SER A 413 24.92 -35.42 11.38
N THR A 414 25.59 -36.51 11.69
CA THR A 414 25.09 -37.78 12.20
C THR A 414 24.41 -37.65 13.57
N ILE A 415 23.11 -37.96 13.66
CA ILE A 415 22.48 -38.53 14.86
C ILE A 415 21.48 -39.61 14.40
N ARG A 416 21.64 -40.82 14.95
CA ARG A 416 20.80 -42.01 14.74
C ARG A 416 19.36 -41.77 15.26
N PRO A 417 18.33 -42.37 14.63
CA PRO A 417 16.94 -42.17 15.05
C PRO A 417 16.58 -43.06 16.25
N HIS A 418 16.00 -42.46 17.28
CA HIS A 418 15.15 -43.14 18.25
C HIS A 418 13.67 -42.78 17.93
N PRO A 419 12.74 -43.75 17.79
CA PRO A 419 11.31 -43.50 18.00
C PRO A 419 11.05 -43.44 19.53
N PRO A 420 9.91 -42.97 20.07
CA PRO A 420 8.61 -42.58 19.51
C PRO A 420 8.17 -41.18 20.05
N LEU A 421 7.04 -40.57 19.68
CA LEU A 421 5.71 -40.77 20.26
C LEU A 421 4.76 -39.79 19.56
N ARG A 422 3.57 -40.27 19.19
CA ARG A 422 2.48 -39.43 18.71
C ARG A 422 2.13 -38.40 19.80
N LEU A 423 2.35 -37.13 19.50
CA LEU A 423 1.69 -36.03 20.18
C LEU A 423 0.75 -35.41 19.15
N GLU A 424 -0.53 -35.79 19.26
CA GLU A 424 -1.63 -35.12 18.56
C GLU A 424 -1.74 -33.68 19.06
N GLY A 425 -1.86 -32.75 18.11
CA GLY A 425 -1.94 -31.31 18.36
C GLY A 425 -1.33 -30.49 17.23
N SER A 426 -1.73 -30.75 15.98
CA SER A 426 -1.36 -29.93 14.81
C SER A 426 -2.63 -29.52 14.06
N LEU A 427 -2.63 -28.28 13.58
CA LEU A 427 -3.73 -27.52 12.97
C LEU A 427 -4.34 -28.15 11.70
N ASP A 428 -3.79 -29.27 11.21
CA ASP A 428 -4.30 -29.98 10.04
C ASP A 428 -5.67 -30.64 10.29
N GLY A 429 -6.00 -30.96 11.55
CA GLY A 429 -7.25 -31.63 11.91
C GLY A 429 -8.50 -30.74 11.80
N ALA A 430 -8.40 -29.46 12.17
CA ALA A 430 -9.55 -28.54 12.20
C ALA A 430 -9.86 -27.94 10.81
N LEU A 431 -8.83 -27.71 9.98
CA LEU A 431 -9.00 -27.18 8.63
C LEU A 431 -9.49 -28.26 7.63
N SER A 432 -9.18 -29.54 7.87
CA SER A 432 -9.62 -30.64 7.00
C SER A 432 -11.13 -30.91 7.07
N GLN A 433 -11.80 -30.56 8.17
CA GLN A 433 -13.25 -30.79 8.33
C GLN A 433 -14.13 -29.68 7.73
N LEU A 434 -13.54 -28.58 7.25
CA LEU A 434 -14.24 -27.45 6.61
C LEU A 434 -14.04 -27.39 5.08
N SER A 435 -13.41 -28.40 4.49
CA SER A 435 -13.13 -28.47 3.06
C SER A 435 -14.37 -28.93 2.26
N SER A 436 -15.31 -28.02 2.06
CA SER A 436 -15.93 -27.93 0.73
C SER A 436 -15.00 -27.07 -0.12
N MET A 437 -14.76 -27.48 -1.37
CA MET A 437 -13.83 -26.83 -2.31
C MET A 437 -13.89 -25.29 -2.18
N PRO A 438 -12.75 -24.59 -2.04
CA PRO A 438 -12.78 -23.12 -2.06
C PRO A 438 -13.42 -22.63 -3.37
N PRO A 439 -14.24 -21.57 -3.34
CA PRO A 439 -14.76 -20.99 -4.56
C PRO A 439 -13.59 -20.59 -5.47
N THR A 440 -13.72 -20.85 -6.77
CA THR A 440 -12.64 -20.66 -7.74
C THR A 440 -12.20 -19.20 -7.75
N PRO A 441 -10.96 -18.87 -7.38
CA PRO A 441 -10.47 -17.50 -7.45
C PRO A 441 -10.58 -16.97 -8.88
N PRO A 442 -10.94 -15.69 -9.09
CA PRO A 442 -10.79 -15.07 -10.40
C PRO A 442 -9.33 -15.18 -10.82
N ARG A 443 -9.07 -15.93 -11.89
CA ARG A 443 -7.77 -15.91 -12.57
C ARG A 443 -7.61 -14.53 -13.22
N THR A 444 -6.38 -14.04 -13.27
CA THR A 444 -6.01 -12.95 -14.19
C THR A 444 -6.61 -13.27 -15.56
N PRO A 445 -7.30 -12.34 -16.24
CA PRO A 445 -7.81 -12.59 -17.59
C PRO A 445 -6.68 -13.13 -18.47
N PRO A 446 -6.84 -14.27 -19.16
CA PRO A 446 -5.80 -14.80 -20.04
C PRO A 446 -5.53 -13.82 -21.18
N ALA A 447 -4.27 -13.68 -21.58
CA ALA A 447 -3.84 -12.76 -22.63
C ALA A 447 -4.24 -13.19 -24.05
N HIS A 448 -4.90 -14.34 -24.23
CA HIS A 448 -5.24 -14.87 -25.54
C HIS A 448 -6.65 -15.45 -25.57
N THR A 449 -7.56 -14.73 -26.21
CA THR A 449 -8.73 -15.33 -26.86
C THR A 449 -8.27 -15.90 -28.21
N PRO A 450 -8.54 -17.17 -28.54
CA PRO A 450 -8.26 -17.67 -29.88
C PRO A 450 -9.21 -17.01 -30.87
N TYR A 451 -8.63 -16.35 -31.87
CA TYR A 451 -9.31 -15.76 -33.00
C TYR A 451 -9.91 -16.89 -33.85
N ILE A 452 -11.24 -17.01 -33.87
CA ILE A 452 -11.92 -17.82 -34.88
C ILE A 452 -11.94 -17.00 -36.17
N SER A 453 -11.24 -17.53 -37.16
CA SER A 453 -11.13 -17.00 -38.51
C SER A 453 -12.46 -17.16 -39.24
N GLU A 454 -13.15 -16.05 -39.52
CA GLU A 454 -14.03 -15.95 -40.69
C GLU A 454 -13.54 -14.85 -41.63
N ALA A 455 -13.70 -15.15 -42.91
CA ALA A 455 -12.90 -14.64 -44.00
C ALA A 455 -13.25 -13.21 -44.44
N ALA A 456 -12.18 -12.49 -44.80
CA ALA A 456 -12.05 -11.52 -45.87
C ALA A 456 -13.21 -10.54 -46.15
N ASP A 457 -12.98 -9.27 -45.80
CA ASP A 457 -13.01 -8.22 -46.81
C ASP A 457 -12.02 -7.10 -46.48
N ARG A 458 -11.29 -6.64 -47.51
CA ARG A 458 -10.27 -5.59 -47.43
C ARG A 458 -10.91 -4.22 -47.31
N VAL A 459 -10.63 -3.46 -46.24
CA VAL A 459 -10.72 -1.99 -46.25
C VAL A 459 -9.59 -1.39 -45.40
N GLU A 460 -9.01 -0.32 -45.92
CA GLU A 460 -7.84 0.44 -45.45
C GLU A 460 -7.87 0.86 -43.98
N PHE A 461 -6.68 1.03 -43.37
CA PHE A 461 -6.50 1.62 -42.04
C PHE A 461 -6.94 3.09 -41.99
N PRO A 462 -7.72 3.52 -40.97
CA PRO A 462 -7.71 4.91 -40.53
C PRO A 462 -7.04 5.07 -39.16
N THR A 463 -6.28 6.15 -39.08
CA THR A 463 -5.71 6.82 -37.91
C THR A 463 -6.64 6.87 -36.69
N THR A 464 -6.05 6.69 -35.51
CA THR A 464 -6.66 6.81 -34.18
C THR A 464 -7.45 8.11 -34.04
N THR A 465 -8.77 8.01 -34.09
CA THR A 465 -9.68 9.12 -33.78
C THR A 465 -10.28 8.84 -32.42
N THR A 466 -9.97 9.67 -31.42
CA THR A 466 -10.59 9.64 -30.10
C THR A 466 -12.06 9.98 -30.28
N HIS A 467 -12.97 9.01 -30.18
CA HIS A 467 -14.40 9.26 -30.35
C HIS A 467 -14.94 10.05 -29.15
N SER A 468 -15.37 11.29 -29.37
CA SER A 468 -16.09 12.10 -28.38
C SER A 468 -17.47 11.51 -28.12
N LEU A 469 -17.88 11.42 -26.85
CA LEU A 469 -19.23 10.97 -26.49
C LEU A 469 -20.22 12.10 -26.75
N THR A 470 -21.17 11.91 -27.66
CA THR A 470 -22.19 12.93 -27.98
C THR A 470 -23.41 12.77 -27.09
N ILE A 471 -23.81 13.84 -26.41
CA ILE A 471 -25.04 13.95 -25.63
C ILE A 471 -26.04 14.84 -26.36
N THR A 472 -27.27 14.36 -26.48
CA THR A 472 -28.42 15.11 -27.01
C THR A 472 -29.37 15.55 -25.87
N PRO A 473 -30.28 16.50 -26.09
CA PRO A 473 -31.19 16.98 -25.05
C PRO A 473 -32.04 15.87 -24.42
N ALA A 474 -32.38 14.83 -25.19
CA ALA A 474 -33.14 13.67 -24.72
C ALA A 474 -32.42 12.83 -23.64
N GLN A 475 -31.11 13.03 -23.46
CA GLN A 475 -30.28 12.33 -22.47
C GLN A 475 -30.04 13.16 -21.20
N LEU A 476 -30.66 14.35 -21.09
CA LEU A 476 -30.66 15.16 -19.89
C LEU A 476 -31.83 14.75 -18.96
N PRO A 477 -31.65 14.69 -17.62
CA PRO A 477 -30.43 15.01 -16.89
C PRO A 477 -29.35 13.93 -17.08
N TYR A 478 -28.14 14.38 -17.40
CA TYR A 478 -26.98 13.52 -17.57
C TYR A 478 -26.09 13.62 -16.35
N SER A 479 -25.54 12.48 -15.91
CA SER A 479 -24.48 12.53 -14.91
C SER A 479 -23.46 11.41 -15.06
N GLN A 480 -22.19 11.79 -15.01
CA GLN A 480 -21.07 10.89 -15.20
C GLN A 480 -19.94 11.25 -14.23
N PHE A 481 -19.21 10.22 -13.80
CA PHE A 481 -17.94 10.40 -13.12
C PHE A 481 -16.83 10.68 -14.15
N ILE A 482 -16.14 11.79 -13.98
CA ILE A 482 -15.14 12.32 -14.90
C ILE A 482 -13.75 12.17 -14.27
N THR A 483 -12.80 11.67 -15.04
CA THR A 483 -11.37 11.65 -14.74
C THR A 483 -10.58 12.19 -15.94
N ALA A 484 -9.27 12.37 -15.78
CA ALA A 484 -8.36 12.73 -16.88
C ALA A 484 -8.35 11.74 -18.06
N THR A 485 -8.91 10.53 -17.88
CA THR A 485 -9.00 9.50 -18.91
C THR A 485 -10.41 9.36 -19.49
N THR A 486 -11.39 10.13 -19.02
CA THR A 486 -12.73 10.14 -19.61
C THR A 486 -12.64 10.73 -21.03
N PRO A 487 -13.20 10.08 -22.06
CA PRO A 487 -13.22 10.65 -23.41
C PRO A 487 -13.88 12.03 -23.41
N PRO A 488 -13.46 12.94 -24.31
CA PRO A 488 -14.11 14.23 -24.47
C PRO A 488 -15.61 14.06 -24.69
N LEU A 489 -16.38 15.01 -24.17
CA LEU A 489 -17.83 14.95 -24.21
C LEU A 489 -18.37 16.14 -24.99
N LEU A 490 -19.22 15.86 -25.97
CA LEU A 490 -19.84 16.87 -26.82
C LEU A 490 -21.33 16.95 -26.46
N LEU A 491 -21.77 18.06 -25.88
CA LEU A 491 -23.19 18.33 -25.66
C LEU A 491 -23.74 19.14 -26.84
N LEU A 492 -24.77 18.62 -27.48
CA LEU A 492 -25.54 19.31 -28.51
C LEU A 492 -26.90 19.71 -27.92
N LEU A 493 -27.20 20.99 -27.93
CA LEU A 493 -28.50 21.53 -27.57
C LEU A 493 -29.15 22.12 -28.81
N ASP A 494 -30.43 21.82 -29.03
CA ASP A 494 -31.18 22.31 -30.19
C ASP A 494 -31.87 23.67 -29.91
N ASN A 495 -32.13 23.99 -28.65
CA ASN A 495 -32.73 25.24 -28.19
C ASN A 495 -32.18 25.63 -26.81
N PRO A 496 -31.23 26.58 -26.74
CA PRO A 496 -30.55 27.24 -27.84
C PRO A 496 -29.62 26.30 -28.62
N ARG A 497 -29.27 26.66 -29.87
CA ARG A 497 -28.30 25.93 -30.68
C ARG A 497 -26.89 26.14 -30.11
N LEU A 498 -26.54 25.32 -29.12
CA LEU A 498 -25.29 25.39 -28.41
C LEU A 498 -24.57 24.05 -28.50
N THR A 499 -23.28 24.10 -28.86
CA THR A 499 -22.39 22.94 -28.80
C THR A 499 -21.34 23.20 -27.73
N LEU A 500 -21.26 22.33 -26.73
CA LEU A 500 -20.24 22.41 -25.69
C LEU A 500 -19.32 21.20 -25.78
N ASP A 501 -18.02 21.45 -25.96
CA ASP A 501 -16.98 20.45 -25.86
C ASP A 501 -16.36 20.49 -24.46
N PHE A 502 -16.42 19.36 -23.77
CA PHE A 502 -15.80 19.17 -22.47
C PHE A 502 -14.55 18.33 -22.63
N ASP A 503 -13.40 18.98 -22.49
CA ASP A 503 -12.09 18.34 -22.43
C ASP A 503 -11.68 18.05 -20.99
N PHE A 504 -11.50 16.78 -20.68
CA PHE A 504 -11.19 16.33 -19.33
C PHE A 504 -9.71 16.04 -19.11
N ARG A 505 -8.79 16.29 -20.05
CA ARG A 505 -7.36 15.93 -19.93
C ARG A 505 -6.68 16.44 -18.65
N LEU A 506 -7.16 17.57 -18.10
CA LEU A 506 -6.65 18.17 -16.87
C LEU A 506 -7.62 18.05 -15.68
N ALA A 507 -8.72 17.30 -15.84
CA ALA A 507 -9.74 17.16 -14.81
C ALA A 507 -9.25 16.28 -13.65
N SER A 508 -9.38 16.81 -12.43
CA SER A 508 -9.36 15.98 -11.23
C SER A 508 -10.67 15.20 -11.10
N PRO A 509 -10.67 14.02 -10.45
CA PRO A 509 -11.87 13.20 -10.33
C PRO A 509 -13.05 13.97 -9.75
N CYS A 510 -14.14 14.05 -10.51
CA CYS A 510 -15.35 14.78 -10.17
C CYS A 510 -16.58 14.12 -10.78
N ARG A 511 -17.78 14.52 -10.36
CA ARG A 511 -19.00 14.20 -11.11
C ARG A 511 -19.45 15.42 -11.88
N LEU A 512 -19.65 15.22 -13.18
CA LEU A 512 -20.34 16.14 -14.05
C LEU A 512 -21.84 15.84 -13.98
N VAL A 513 -22.65 16.88 -13.84
CA VAL A 513 -24.11 16.82 -13.95
C VAL A 513 -24.53 17.90 -14.94
N LEU A 514 -25.30 17.51 -15.95
CA LEU A 514 -25.87 18.40 -16.95
C LEU A 514 -27.39 18.30 -16.86
N THR A 515 -28.07 19.43 -16.71
CA THR A 515 -29.54 19.46 -16.66
C THR A 515 -30.09 20.57 -17.53
N GLN A 516 -31.13 20.27 -18.31
CA GLN A 516 -31.87 21.30 -19.05
C GLN A 516 -32.74 22.13 -18.09
N VAL A 517 -32.83 23.42 -18.33
CA VAL A 517 -33.63 24.36 -17.54
C VAL A 517 -34.56 25.10 -18.50
N ASP A 518 -35.87 24.89 -18.36
CA ASP A 518 -36.89 25.60 -19.12
C ASP A 518 -37.27 26.92 -18.44
N ASP A 519 -37.53 27.96 -19.23
CA ASP A 519 -37.67 29.35 -18.77
C ASP A 519 -39.00 29.69 -18.11
N VAL A 520 -39.85 28.70 -17.80
CA VAL A 520 -41.17 28.96 -17.22
C VAL A 520 -41.40 28.03 -16.04
N THR A 521 -41.15 28.60 -14.86
CA THR A 521 -41.53 28.07 -13.53
C THR A 521 -40.90 26.74 -13.11
N ALA A 522 -39.77 26.82 -12.41
CA ALA A 522 -39.45 25.81 -11.40
C ALA A 522 -38.84 26.49 -10.16
N PRO A 523 -39.26 26.05 -8.96
CA PRO A 523 -39.10 26.79 -7.72
C PRO A 523 -37.64 26.84 -7.27
N VAL A 524 -37.34 27.90 -6.53
CA VAL A 524 -36.16 28.03 -5.68
C VAL A 524 -36.01 26.76 -4.84
N VAL A 525 -35.19 25.82 -5.31
CA VAL A 525 -34.63 24.75 -4.50
C VAL A 525 -33.15 25.05 -4.39
N ASP A 526 -32.88 25.94 -3.44
CA ASP A 526 -31.67 26.06 -2.64
C ASP A 526 -30.34 25.74 -3.36
N GLY A 527 -29.73 26.79 -3.93
CA GLY A 527 -28.35 26.75 -4.41
C GLY A 527 -28.05 27.90 -5.36
N GLU A 528 -27.28 28.89 -4.92
CA GLU A 528 -26.77 29.95 -5.78
C GLU A 528 -25.97 29.34 -6.94
N PHE A 529 -26.37 29.61 -8.18
CA PHE A 529 -25.59 29.27 -9.38
C PHE A 529 -25.26 30.55 -10.13
N ARG A 530 -24.09 30.61 -10.77
CA ARG A 530 -23.71 31.75 -11.61
C ARG A 530 -24.43 31.63 -12.96
N THR A 531 -25.17 32.66 -13.36
CA THR A 531 -25.74 32.74 -14.71
C THR A 531 -24.70 33.37 -15.64
N VAL A 532 -24.53 32.79 -16.82
CA VAL A 532 -23.64 33.27 -17.88
C VAL A 532 -24.46 33.29 -19.16
N ASP A 533 -24.69 34.48 -19.71
CA ASP A 533 -25.27 34.62 -21.04
C ASP A 533 -24.21 34.26 -22.08
N ILE A 534 -24.58 33.47 -23.09
CA ILE A 534 -23.64 32.95 -24.10
C ILE A 534 -22.98 34.10 -24.86
N GLU A 535 -23.70 35.21 -25.07
CA GLU A 535 -23.17 36.44 -25.70
C GLU A 535 -22.02 37.08 -24.91
N ASP A 536 -21.95 36.84 -23.60
CA ASP A 536 -20.92 37.39 -22.72
C ASP A 536 -19.65 36.53 -22.66
N ILE A 537 -19.64 35.36 -23.33
CA ILE A 537 -18.46 34.48 -23.34
C ILE A 537 -17.41 35.09 -24.30
N PRO A 538 -16.22 35.46 -23.80
CA PRO A 538 -15.17 36.04 -24.63
C PRO A 538 -14.72 35.08 -25.73
N ILE A 539 -14.64 35.59 -26.96
CA ILE A 539 -14.27 34.81 -28.16
C ILE A 539 -12.74 34.60 -28.24
N GLU A 540 -11.94 35.52 -27.67
CA GLU A 540 -10.48 35.54 -27.79
C GLU A 540 -9.73 35.27 -26.46
N ALA A 541 -10.46 35.02 -25.36
CA ALA A 541 -9.87 34.84 -24.04
C ALA A 541 -10.58 33.74 -23.24
N GLU A 542 -9.87 33.14 -22.26
CA GLU A 542 -10.47 32.16 -21.37
C GLU A 542 -11.37 32.83 -20.33
N MET A 543 -12.61 32.35 -20.20
CA MET A 543 -13.52 32.78 -19.13
C MET A 543 -13.40 31.85 -17.92
N GLN A 544 -12.96 32.39 -16.80
CA GLN A 544 -12.84 31.63 -15.55
C GLN A 544 -14.19 31.53 -14.83
N VAL A 545 -14.67 30.30 -14.66
CA VAL A 545 -15.85 30.00 -13.84
C VAL A 545 -15.38 29.49 -12.48
N SER A 546 -15.43 30.37 -11.48
CA SER A 546 -15.02 30.08 -10.11
C SER A 546 -16.19 29.61 -9.24
N ARG A 547 -15.86 28.97 -8.11
CA ARG A 547 -16.83 28.58 -7.07
C ARG A 547 -17.52 29.81 -6.48
N LEU A 548 -18.79 29.69 -6.14
CA LEU A 548 -19.49 30.69 -5.32
C LEU A 548 -19.02 30.60 -3.86
N ARG A 549 -19.03 31.73 -3.16
CA ARG A 549 -18.62 31.79 -1.74
C ARG A 549 -19.58 30.98 -0.89
N GLY A 550 -19.15 29.79 -0.44
CA GLY A 550 -19.91 28.92 0.45
C GLY A 550 -20.12 27.49 -0.10
N SER A 551 -19.99 27.27 -1.42
CA SER A 551 -20.07 25.93 -2.03
C SER A 551 -18.70 25.24 -1.95
N GLY A 552 -18.40 24.62 -0.81
CA GLY A 552 -17.03 24.13 -0.51
C GLY A 552 -16.41 23.16 -1.53
N LYS A 553 -17.22 22.55 -2.42
CA LYS A 553 -16.83 21.42 -3.28
C LYS A 553 -17.51 21.37 -4.65
N GLU A 554 -18.24 22.41 -5.04
CA GLU A 554 -19.05 22.42 -6.27
C GLU A 554 -18.84 23.71 -7.06
N VAL A 555 -18.68 23.58 -8.38
CA VAL A 555 -18.84 24.68 -9.34
C VAL A 555 -20.14 24.43 -10.08
N LYS A 556 -21.08 25.37 -9.98
CA LYS A 556 -22.39 25.28 -10.64
C LYS A 556 -22.67 26.59 -11.38
N PHE A 557 -22.92 26.48 -12.68
CA PHE A 557 -23.25 27.62 -13.51
C PHE A 557 -24.31 27.25 -14.54
N GLN A 558 -25.04 28.25 -15.02
CA GLN A 558 -26.06 28.11 -16.04
C GLN A 558 -25.67 28.92 -17.27
N LEU A 559 -25.73 28.29 -18.43
CA LEU A 559 -25.58 28.95 -19.73
C LEU A 559 -26.97 29.27 -20.30
N ARG A 560 -27.18 30.51 -20.75
CA ARG A 560 -28.45 30.99 -21.32
C ARG A 560 -28.23 31.72 -22.64
N ASP A 561 -29.23 31.69 -23.50
CA ASP A 561 -29.27 32.45 -24.76
C ASP A 561 -30.39 33.49 -24.70
N GLY A 562 -30.05 34.77 -24.54
CA GLY A 562 -31.02 35.87 -24.59
C GLY A 562 -32.24 35.73 -23.65
N GLY A 563 -32.05 35.12 -22.48
CA GLY A 563 -33.13 34.88 -21.51
C GLY A 563 -34.15 33.79 -21.91
N LYS A 564 -33.76 32.86 -22.79
CA LYS A 564 -34.50 31.63 -23.13
C LYS A 564 -33.65 30.40 -22.83
N GLY A 565 -34.24 29.41 -22.15
CA GLY A 565 -33.85 28.00 -22.04
C GLY A 565 -32.35 27.72 -21.91
N GLY A 566 -31.90 27.15 -20.79
CA GLY A 566 -30.46 26.97 -20.54
C GLY A 566 -30.04 25.54 -20.22
N VAL A 567 -28.72 25.32 -20.16
CA VAL A 567 -28.13 24.15 -19.50
C VAL A 567 -27.47 24.57 -18.21
N CYS A 568 -27.80 23.88 -17.12
CA CYS A 568 -27.06 23.97 -15.89
C CYS A 568 -25.95 22.91 -15.91
N VAL A 569 -24.72 23.37 -15.71
CA VAL A 569 -23.53 22.53 -15.57
C VAL A 569 -23.10 22.57 -14.11
N ALA A 570 -23.08 21.40 -13.47
CA ALA A 570 -22.53 21.25 -12.13
C ALA A 570 -21.35 20.27 -12.15
N VAL A 571 -20.24 20.71 -11.57
CA VAL A 571 -19.03 19.90 -11.37
C VAL A 571 -18.77 19.79 -9.87
N ILE A 572 -18.83 18.57 -9.36
CA ILE A 572 -18.80 18.27 -7.93
C ILE A 572 -17.54 17.47 -7.60
N TRP A 573 -16.69 18.01 -6.74
CA TRP A 573 -15.43 17.40 -6.28
C TRP A 573 -15.53 16.90 -4.84
N GLY A 574 -15.21 15.63 -4.58
CA GLY A 574 -15.23 15.03 -3.24
C GLY A 574 -16.17 13.82 -3.17
N ARG A 575 -16.41 13.29 -1.96
CA ARG A 575 -17.20 12.06 -1.74
C ARG A 575 -18.53 12.14 -2.50
N LEU A 576 -18.71 11.21 -3.42
CA LEU A 576 -19.93 10.92 -4.16
C LEU A 576 -20.30 9.47 -3.91
#